data_AF-A0A5D4RCD2-F1
#
_entry.id   AF-A0A5D4RCD2-F1
#
_cell.length_a   1.000
_cell.length_b   1.000
_cell.length_c   1.000
_cell.angle_alpha   90.00
_cell.angle_beta   90.00
_cell.angle_gamma   90.00
#
_symmetry.space_group_name_H-M   'P 1'
#
loop_
_entity.id
_entity.type
_entity.pdbx_description
1 polymer ?
#
loop_
_entity_poly.entity_id
_entity_poly.type
_entity_poly.pdbx_seq_one_letter_code
_entity_poly.pdbx_strand_id
1 'polypeptide(L)'
;MVGFYIERIYPYTIALIFGGIVYALNWTMEDVKNLPNILNAIVTVSAIIIGFMGTMASVLISLTNSKVMDKIRKKKAEKVLAGYIKISIIAGLLLALYSLSLNLFENYSGKGSNWMLIALVVLTIFFLLSSYRIFNVLLNILTSVLMEGKFEEAKEESPLKKHAYSPK
;
A
#
# COMPACT_ATOMS: atom_id res chain seq x y z
N MET A 1 10.84 -4.30 19.83
CA MET A 1 11.66 -3.57 18.84
C MET A 1 12.21 -4.46 17.70
N VAL A 2 12.31 -5.78 17.87
CA VAL A 2 12.84 -6.70 16.83
C VAL A 2 11.84 -7.01 15.70
N GLY A 3 10.53 -7.05 15.97
CA GLY A 3 9.50 -7.34 14.94
C GLY A 3 9.40 -6.31 13.81
N PHE A 4 9.69 -5.03 14.10
CA PHE A 4 9.57 -3.93 13.13
C PHE A 4 10.69 -3.93 12.06
N TYR A 5 11.85 -4.54 12.37
CA TYR A 5 12.98 -4.62 11.43
C TYR A 5 12.85 -5.82 10.47
N ILE A 6 12.25 -6.92 10.93
CA ILE A 6 11.99 -8.12 10.10
C ILE A 6 10.91 -7.84 9.04
N GLU A 7 9.87 -7.07 9.38
CA GLU A 7 8.86 -6.61 8.41
C GLU A 7 9.42 -5.64 7.34
N ARG A 8 10.53 -4.98 7.62
CA ARG A 8 11.13 -3.97 6.73
C ARG A 8 11.92 -4.58 5.57
N ILE A 9 12.44 -5.80 5.74
CA ILE A 9 13.32 -6.49 4.78
C ILE A 9 12.57 -7.57 3.98
N TYR A 10 11.46 -8.10 4.52
CA TYR A 10 10.62 -9.11 3.89
C TYR A 10 10.21 -8.84 2.42
N PRO A 11 9.77 -7.62 2.04
CA PRO A 11 9.36 -7.37 0.65
C PRO A 11 10.53 -7.46 -0.33
N TYR A 12 11.74 -7.11 0.10
CA TYR A 12 12.93 -7.17 -0.74
C TYR A 12 13.43 -8.61 -0.89
N THR A 13 13.47 -9.38 0.20
CA THR A 13 13.93 -10.78 0.15
C THR A 13 12.99 -11.68 -0.64
N ILE A 14 11.67 -11.49 -0.51
CA ILE A 14 10.69 -12.27 -1.28
C ILE A 14 10.72 -11.88 -2.77
N ALA A 15 10.80 -10.58 -3.10
CA ALA A 15 10.91 -10.15 -4.49
C ALA A 15 12.18 -10.70 -5.16
N LEU A 16 13.29 -10.79 -4.42
CA LEU A 16 14.56 -11.33 -4.91
C LEU A 16 14.49 -12.86 -5.09
N ILE A 17 13.81 -13.59 -4.20
CA ILE A 17 13.58 -15.04 -4.36
C ILE A 17 12.73 -15.33 -5.59
N PHE A 18 11.62 -14.61 -5.80
CA PHE A 18 10.78 -14.80 -6.98
C PHE A 18 11.48 -14.39 -8.28
N GLY A 19 12.28 -13.32 -8.26
CA GLY A 19 13.16 -12.96 -9.37
C GLY A 19 14.17 -14.07 -9.69
N GLY A 20 14.73 -14.70 -8.65
CA GLY A 20 15.62 -15.86 -8.79
C GLY A 20 14.94 -17.09 -9.39
N ILE A 21 13.67 -17.34 -9.06
CA ILE A 21 12.88 -18.44 -9.64
C ILE A 21 12.64 -18.21 -11.14
N VAL A 22 12.27 -17.00 -11.54
CA VAL A 22 12.07 -16.66 -12.97
C VAL A 22 13.39 -16.76 -13.74
N TYR A 23 14.49 -16.29 -13.14
CA TYR A 23 15.82 -16.43 -13.73
C TYR A 23 16.23 -17.90 -13.91
N ALA A 24 15.95 -18.75 -12.92
CA ALA A 24 16.25 -20.19 -12.99
C ALA A 24 15.42 -20.93 -14.04
N LEU A 25 14.19 -20.46 -14.31
CA LEU A 25 13.28 -21.05 -15.30
C LEU A 25 13.51 -20.55 -16.73
N ASN A 26 14.38 -19.54 -16.94
CA ASN A 26 14.64 -18.90 -18.25
C ASN A 26 13.37 -18.46 -19.01
N TRP A 27 12.28 -18.12 -18.30
CA TRP A 27 11.05 -17.72 -18.96
C TRP A 27 11.22 -16.42 -19.75
N THR A 28 10.83 -16.48 -21.01
CA THR A 28 10.79 -15.34 -21.93
C THR A 28 9.34 -14.85 -22.10
N MET A 29 9.15 -13.65 -22.65
CA MET A 29 7.79 -13.16 -22.92
C MET A 29 7.01 -14.05 -23.89
N GLU A 30 7.68 -14.76 -24.79
CA GLU A 30 7.05 -15.68 -25.74
C GLU A 30 6.47 -16.93 -25.06
N ASP A 31 7.06 -17.35 -23.93
CA ASP A 31 6.58 -18.50 -23.16
C ASP A 31 5.28 -18.19 -22.40
N VAL A 32 5.01 -16.91 -22.13
CA VAL A 32 3.84 -16.47 -21.38
C VAL A 32 2.65 -16.28 -22.30
N LYS A 33 1.82 -17.32 -22.37
CA LYS A 33 0.55 -17.26 -23.10
C LYS A 33 -0.33 -16.12 -22.55
N ASN A 34 -0.82 -15.27 -23.45
CA ASN A 34 -1.67 -14.11 -23.15
C ASN A 34 -1.01 -13.04 -22.26
N LEU A 35 0.27 -12.74 -22.48
CA LEU A 35 0.98 -11.68 -21.77
C LEU A 35 0.23 -10.32 -21.72
N PRO A 36 -0.41 -9.82 -22.80
CA PRO A 36 -1.18 -8.57 -22.73
C PRO A 36 -2.32 -8.58 -21.72
N ASN A 37 -3.01 -9.71 -21.58
CA ASN A 37 -4.10 -9.85 -20.62
C ASN A 37 -3.56 -9.79 -19.20
N ILE A 38 -2.39 -10.37 -18.96
CA ILE A 38 -1.71 -10.32 -17.65
C ILE A 38 -1.25 -8.88 -17.36
N LEU A 39 -0.64 -8.20 -18.33
CA LEU A 39 -0.22 -6.81 -18.19
C LEU A 39 -1.41 -5.88 -17.89
N ASN A 40 -2.51 -6.04 -18.62
CA ASN A 40 -3.74 -5.29 -18.38
C ASN A 40 -4.35 -5.59 -17.00
N ALA A 41 -4.30 -6.84 -16.55
CA ALA A 41 -4.72 -7.20 -15.19
C ALA A 41 -3.83 -6.52 -14.13
N ILE A 42 -2.51 -6.49 -14.33
CA ILE A 42 -1.56 -5.80 -13.43
C ILE A 42 -1.88 -4.30 -13.37
N VAL A 43 -2.08 -3.64 -14.51
CA VAL A 43 -2.48 -2.23 -14.58
C VAL A 43 -3.77 -2.00 -13.80
N THR A 44 -4.79 -2.84 -14.02
CA THR A 44 -6.09 -2.73 -13.36
C THR A 44 -5.98 -2.87 -11.83
N VAL A 45 -5.30 -3.93 -11.36
CA VAL A 45 -5.10 -4.17 -9.93
C VAL A 45 -4.30 -3.04 -9.28
N SER A 46 -3.26 -2.54 -9.95
CA SER A 46 -2.47 -1.42 -9.45
C SER A 46 -3.30 -0.15 -9.29
N ALA A 47 -4.15 0.18 -10.27
CA ALA A 47 -5.03 1.34 -10.21
C ALA A 47 -6.05 1.25 -9.05
N ILE A 48 -6.64 0.06 -8.83
CA ILE A 48 -7.56 -0.19 -7.72
C ILE A 48 -6.86 0.02 -6.37
N ILE A 49 -5.67 -0.57 -6.20
CA ILE A 49 -4.88 -0.47 -4.97
C ILE A 49 -4.51 0.99 -4.69
N ILE A 50 -4.01 1.72 -5.69
CA ILE A 50 -3.67 3.14 -5.57
C ILE A 50 -4.89 3.97 -5.17
N GLY A 51 -6.04 3.73 -5.83
CA GLY A 51 -7.29 4.43 -5.54
C GLY A 51 -7.71 4.23 -4.08
N PHE A 52 -7.73 2.99 -3.62
CA PHE A 52 -8.10 2.67 -2.25
C PHE A 52 -7.11 3.24 -1.22
N MET A 53 -5.81 3.22 -1.50
CA MET A 53 -4.79 3.88 -0.66
C MET A 53 -5.02 5.39 -0.58
N GLY A 54 -5.37 6.04 -1.70
CA GLY A 54 -5.72 7.45 -1.75
C GLY A 54 -6.96 7.77 -0.91
N THR A 55 -8.01 6.95 -1.01
CA THR A 55 -9.22 7.10 -0.20
C THR A 55 -8.92 6.95 1.30
N MET A 56 -8.17 5.92 1.71
CA MET A 56 -7.78 5.75 3.12
C MET A 56 -6.94 6.92 3.64
N ALA A 57 -6.01 7.43 2.84
CA ALA A 57 -5.22 8.60 3.22
C ALA A 57 -6.13 9.83 3.44
N SER A 58 -7.09 10.06 2.55
CA SER A 58 -8.07 11.15 2.67
C SER A 58 -8.92 11.02 3.94
N VAL A 59 -9.44 9.81 4.22
CA VAL A 59 -10.21 9.53 5.44
C VAL A 59 -9.38 9.79 6.68
N LEU A 60 -8.13 9.34 6.73
CA LEU A 60 -7.25 9.61 7.87
C LEU A 60 -7.02 11.11 8.08
N ILE A 61 -6.80 11.87 7.01
CA ILE A 61 -6.64 13.33 7.09
C ILE A 61 -7.92 13.98 7.62
N SER A 62 -9.10 13.51 7.21
CA SER A 62 -10.39 14.01 7.71
C SER A 62 -10.60 13.77 9.21
N LEU A 63 -9.94 12.77 9.80
CA LEU A 63 -10.05 12.42 11.23
C LEU A 63 -9.03 13.16 12.11
N THR A 64 -8.62 14.36 11.68
CA THR A 64 -7.52 15.15 12.26
C THR A 64 -7.72 15.57 13.71
N ASN A 65 -8.95 15.53 14.24
CA ASN A 65 -9.27 15.88 15.63
C ASN A 65 -9.13 14.73 16.66
N SER A 66 -8.68 13.55 16.26
CA SER A 66 -8.42 12.45 17.20
C SER A 66 -7.10 12.64 17.96
N LYS A 67 -7.04 12.27 19.25
CA LYS A 67 -5.81 12.38 20.06
C LYS A 67 -4.75 11.38 19.56
N VAL A 68 -5.16 10.31 18.88
CA VAL A 68 -4.31 9.39 18.12
C VAL A 68 -3.63 10.12 16.95
N MET A 69 -4.37 10.90 16.15
CA MET A 69 -3.74 11.69 15.08
C MET A 69 -2.83 12.77 15.67
N ASP A 70 -3.23 13.45 16.74
CA ASP A 70 -2.37 14.41 17.43
C ASP A 70 -1.09 13.79 18.00
N LYS A 71 -1.12 12.55 18.51
CA LYS A 71 0.09 11.82 18.91
C LYS A 71 1.00 11.51 17.71
N ILE A 72 0.43 11.16 16.55
CA ILE A 72 1.17 10.93 15.30
C ILE A 72 1.82 12.25 14.82
N ARG A 73 1.08 13.37 14.87
CA ARG A 73 1.58 14.71 14.51
C ARG A 73 2.69 15.19 15.46
N LYS A 74 2.49 15.04 16.78
CA LYS A 74 3.49 15.40 17.81
C LYS A 74 4.79 14.61 17.68
N LYS A 75 4.74 13.38 17.18
CA LYS A 75 5.95 12.57 16.89
C LYS A 75 6.55 12.81 15.50
N LYS A 76 6.08 13.80 14.72
CA LYS A 76 6.45 14.03 13.30
C LYS A 76 6.22 12.82 12.39
N ALA A 77 5.42 11.85 12.83
CA ALA A 77 5.15 10.61 12.10
C ALA A 77 4.16 10.83 10.93
N GLU A 78 3.44 11.95 10.91
CA GLU A 78 2.55 12.35 9.82
C GLU A 78 3.29 12.47 8.48
N LYS A 79 4.43 13.19 8.45
CA LYS A 79 5.27 13.31 7.25
C LYS A 79 5.83 11.97 6.79
N VAL A 80 6.16 11.09 7.75
CA VAL A 80 6.68 9.76 7.46
C VAL A 80 5.58 8.88 6.85
N LEU A 81 4.37 8.90 7.42
CA LEU A 81 3.22 8.16 6.90
C LEU A 81 2.79 8.65 5.52
N ALA A 82 2.64 9.97 5.34
CA ALA A 82 2.34 10.56 4.04
C ALA A 82 3.45 10.26 3.01
N GLY A 83 4.71 10.25 3.43
CA GLY A 83 5.84 9.82 2.61
C GLY A 83 5.72 8.36 2.16
N TYR A 84 5.38 7.44 3.06
CA TYR A 84 5.18 6.03 2.71
C TYR A 84 4.03 5.84 1.71
N ILE A 85 2.90 6.48 1.95
CA ILE A 85 1.74 6.43 1.03
C ILE A 85 2.14 6.96 -0.34
N LYS A 86 2.80 8.13 -0.39
CA LYS A 86 3.28 8.74 -1.64
C LYS A 86 4.23 7.81 -2.40
N ILE A 87 5.19 7.19 -1.71
CA ILE A 87 6.16 6.26 -2.34
C ILE A 87 5.44 5.06 -2.96
N SER A 88 4.47 4.46 -2.27
CA SER A 88 3.74 3.30 -2.83
C SER A 88 2.81 3.69 -3.98
N ILE A 89 2.17 4.86 -3.92
CA ILE A 89 1.37 5.37 -5.05
C ILE A 89 2.26 5.58 -6.27
N ILE A 90 3.42 6.22 -6.10
CA ILE A 90 4.38 6.43 -7.20
C ILE A 90 4.90 5.09 -7.74
N ALA A 91 5.22 4.13 -6.87
CA ALA A 91 5.66 2.80 -7.28
C ALA A 91 4.58 2.06 -8.09
N GLY A 92 3.32 2.15 -7.68
CA GLY A 92 2.19 1.58 -8.43
C GLY A 92 1.98 2.25 -9.79
N LEU A 93 2.11 3.58 -9.85
CA LEU A 93 2.04 4.32 -11.11
C LEU A 93 3.18 3.91 -12.06
N LEU A 94 4.40 3.79 -11.55
CA LEU A 94 5.54 3.32 -12.33
C LEU A 94 5.33 1.88 -12.84
N LEU A 95 4.77 0.99 -12.01
CA LEU A 95 4.42 -0.37 -12.44
C LEU A 95 3.35 -0.37 -13.54
N ALA A 96 2.32 0.45 -13.40
CA ALA A 96 1.28 0.58 -14.42
C ALA A 96 1.86 1.10 -15.74
N LEU A 97 2.67 2.16 -15.70
CA LEU A 97 3.34 2.72 -16.88
C LEU A 97 4.31 1.73 -17.53
N TYR A 98 5.06 0.98 -16.71
CA TYR A 98 5.95 -0.07 -17.20
C TYR A 98 5.17 -1.19 -17.88
N SER A 99 4.06 -1.63 -17.29
CA SER A 99 3.19 -2.67 -17.84
C SER A 99 2.53 -2.23 -19.14
N LEU A 100 2.09 -0.97 -19.23
CA LEU A 100 1.56 -0.37 -20.46
C LEU A 100 2.62 -0.30 -21.55
N SER A 101 3.84 0.09 -21.19
CA SER A 101 4.97 0.18 -22.13
C SER A 101 5.35 -1.20 -22.66
N LEU A 102 5.36 -2.23 -21.79
CA LEU A 102 5.58 -3.63 -22.21
C LEU A 102 4.51 -4.12 -23.21
N ASN A 103 3.27 -3.68 -23.04
CA ASN A 103 2.16 -4.06 -23.92
C ASN A 103 2.38 -3.57 -25.36
N LEU A 104 3.10 -2.45 -25.55
CA LEU A 104 3.49 -1.94 -26.88
C LEU A 104 4.59 -2.77 -27.55
N PHE A 105 5.34 -3.56 -26.78
CA PHE A 105 6.45 -4.40 -27.23
C PHE A 105 6.13 -5.90 -27.14
N GLU A 106 4.84 -6.27 -27.15
CA GLU A 106 4.36 -7.66 -26.98
C GLU A 106 5.09 -8.69 -27.87
N ASN A 107 5.43 -8.31 -29.10
CA ASN A 107 6.06 -9.21 -30.09
C ASN A 107 7.60 -9.16 -30.09
N TYR A 108 8.23 -8.66 -29.02
CA TYR A 108 9.68 -8.55 -28.95
C TYR A 108 10.34 -9.87 -28.51
N SER A 109 10.92 -10.61 -29.46
CA SER A 109 11.63 -11.88 -29.22
C SER A 109 13.14 -11.75 -28.95
N GLY A 110 13.63 -10.52 -28.73
CA GLY A 110 15.06 -10.28 -28.49
C GLY A 110 15.55 -10.89 -27.16
N LYS A 111 16.88 -11.06 -27.02
CA LYS A 111 17.54 -11.52 -25.78
C LYS A 111 17.20 -10.67 -24.53
N GLY A 112 16.65 -9.46 -24.72
CA GLY A 112 16.15 -8.59 -23.65
C GLY A 112 14.76 -8.97 -23.10
N SER A 113 14.02 -9.85 -23.77
CA SER A 113 12.67 -10.28 -23.39
C SER A 113 12.62 -10.94 -22.00
N ASN A 114 13.60 -11.81 -21.70
CA ASN A 114 13.75 -12.42 -20.37
C ASN A 114 13.98 -11.37 -19.27
N TRP A 115 14.91 -10.43 -19.50
CA TRP A 115 15.19 -9.36 -18.53
C TRP A 115 13.99 -8.46 -18.24
N MET A 116 13.20 -8.14 -19.26
CA MET A 116 11.98 -7.36 -19.11
C MET A 116 10.89 -8.12 -18.33
N LEU A 117 10.75 -9.44 -18.55
CA LEU A 117 9.80 -10.28 -17.81
C LEU A 117 10.23 -10.44 -16.34
N ILE A 118 11.52 -10.67 -16.08
CA ILE A 118 12.08 -10.69 -14.72
C ILE A 118 11.77 -9.35 -14.02
N ALA A 119 12.07 -8.23 -14.68
CA ALA A 119 11.80 -6.91 -14.13
C ALA A 119 10.32 -6.71 -13.82
N LEU A 120 9.41 -7.13 -14.71
CA LEU A 120 7.97 -7.08 -14.49
C LEU A 120 7.56 -7.86 -13.24
N VAL A 121 7.95 -9.13 -13.13
CA VAL A 121 7.56 -9.99 -12.00
C VAL A 121 8.08 -9.43 -10.68
N VAL A 122 9.37 -9.01 -10.65
CA VAL A 122 9.98 -8.41 -9.47
C VAL A 122 9.25 -7.13 -9.06
N LEU A 123 8.92 -6.26 -10.02
CA LEU A 123 8.23 -5.00 -9.76
C LEU A 123 6.79 -5.23 -9.28
N THR A 124 6.07 -6.18 -9.85
CA THR A 124 4.70 -6.55 -9.45
C THR A 124 4.68 -7.09 -8.02
N ILE A 125 5.58 -8.03 -7.69
CA ILE A 125 5.65 -8.62 -6.35
C ILE A 125 6.06 -7.56 -5.31
N PHE A 126 7.05 -6.73 -5.65
CA PHE A 126 7.46 -5.61 -4.80
C PHE A 126 6.28 -4.66 -4.52
N PHE A 127 5.53 -4.28 -5.56
CA PHE A 127 4.38 -3.41 -5.42
C PHE A 127 3.28 -4.04 -4.54
N LEU A 128 2.93 -5.31 -4.76
CA LEU A 128 1.90 -5.99 -3.97
C LEU A 128 2.27 -6.08 -2.48
N LEU A 129 3.52 -6.46 -2.17
CA LEU A 129 4.00 -6.55 -0.78
C LEU A 129 4.08 -5.17 -0.12
N SER A 130 4.58 -4.15 -0.83
CA SER A 130 4.61 -2.78 -0.33
C SER A 130 3.21 -2.24 -0.06
N SER A 131 2.28 -2.52 -0.97
CA SER A 131 0.88 -2.10 -0.84
C SER A 131 0.22 -2.77 0.35
N TYR A 132 0.36 -4.10 0.49
CA TYR A 132 -0.17 -4.85 1.63
C TYR A 132 0.32 -4.29 2.97
N ARG A 133 1.61 -3.95 3.07
CA ARG A 133 2.18 -3.30 4.26
C ARG A 133 1.49 -1.98 4.58
N ILE A 134 1.32 -1.11 3.60
CA ILE A 134 0.69 0.19 3.84
C ILE A 134 -0.78 0.04 4.18
N PHE A 135 -1.50 -0.87 3.54
CA PHE A 135 -2.86 -1.22 3.91
C PHE A 135 -2.99 -1.57 5.39
N ASN A 136 -2.16 -2.48 5.90
CA ASN A 136 -2.19 -2.88 7.31
C ASN A 136 -1.90 -1.70 8.26
N VAL A 137 -0.95 -0.84 7.90
CA VAL A 137 -0.64 0.37 8.69
C VAL A 137 -1.83 1.33 8.70
N LEU A 138 -2.43 1.62 7.54
CA LEU A 138 -3.57 2.53 7.42
C LEU A 138 -4.80 2.01 8.16
N LEU A 139 -5.11 0.72 8.03
CA LEU A 139 -6.23 0.07 8.72
C LEU A 139 -6.07 0.08 10.23
N ASN A 140 -4.87 -0.20 10.74
CA ASN A 140 -4.60 -0.16 12.18
C ASN A 140 -4.75 1.26 12.75
N ILE A 141 -4.27 2.27 12.03
CA ILE A 141 -4.44 3.67 12.44
C ILE A 141 -5.92 4.05 12.43
N LEU A 142 -6.63 3.73 11.33
CA LEU A 142 -8.06 4.04 11.19
C LEU A 142 -8.88 3.42 12.31
N THR A 143 -8.66 2.13 12.60
CA THR A 143 -9.36 1.40 13.67
C THR A 143 -9.06 2.00 15.04
N SER A 144 -7.82 2.41 15.29
CA SER A 144 -7.44 3.08 16.55
C SER A 144 -8.14 4.42 16.73
N VAL A 145 -8.27 5.20 15.65
CA VAL A 145 -8.97 6.50 15.65
C VAL A 145 -10.47 6.32 15.85
N LEU A 146 -11.09 5.34 15.17
CA LEU A 146 -12.51 5.05 15.33
C LEU A 146 -12.86 4.56 16.75
N MET A 147 -11.99 3.75 17.36
CA MET A 147 -12.17 3.35 18.76
C MET A 147 -12.10 4.55 19.70
N GLU A 148 -11.16 5.48 19.48
CA GLU A 148 -11.07 6.70 20.28
C GLU A 148 -12.32 7.58 20.16
N GLY A 149 -12.87 7.74 18.96
CA GLY A 149 -14.15 8.45 18.75
C GLY A 149 -15.29 7.85 19.59
N LYS A 150 -15.42 6.52 19.59
CA LYS A 150 -16.42 5.80 20.40
C LYS A 150 -16.22 5.98 21.92
N PHE A 151 -14.97 6.06 22.39
CA PHE A 151 -14.69 6.30 23.81
C PHE A 151 -15.06 7.72 24.25
N GLU A 152 -14.88 8.74 23.39
CA GLU A 152 -15.28 10.11 23.70
C GLU A 152 -16.81 10.25 23.73
N GLU A 153 -17.53 9.64 22.77
CA GLU A 153 -19.01 9.61 22.75
C GLU A 153 -19.58 8.92 24.00
N ALA A 154 -19.06 7.74 24.36
CA ALA A 154 -19.49 7.02 25.57
C ALA A 154 -19.22 7.81 26.87
N LYS A 155 -18.22 8.70 26.87
CA LYS A 155 -17.88 9.54 28.02
C LYS A 155 -18.77 10.78 28.11
N GLU A 156 -19.25 11.30 27.00
CA GLU A 156 -20.26 12.38 26.96
C GLU A 156 -21.66 11.90 27.33
N GLU A 157 -22.02 10.65 26.99
CA GLU A 157 -23.29 10.03 27.36
C GLU A 157 -23.37 9.55 28.82
N SER A 158 -22.24 9.54 29.55
CA SER A 158 -22.20 9.17 30.97
C SER A 158 -23.09 10.08 31.83
N PRO A 159 -23.96 9.53 32.70
CA PRO A 159 -24.99 10.29 33.45
C PRO A 159 -24.44 11.37 34.40
N LEU A 160 -23.13 11.44 34.61
CA LEU A 160 -22.48 12.43 35.48
C LEU A 160 -22.56 13.88 34.99
N LYS A 161 -22.87 14.15 33.71
CA LYS A 161 -23.07 15.53 33.22
C LYS A 161 -24.53 16.01 33.25
N LYS A 162 -25.53 15.13 33.38
CA LYS A 162 -26.96 15.52 33.38
C LYS A 162 -27.44 16.17 34.68
N HIS A 163 -26.61 16.27 35.71
CA HIS A 163 -26.99 16.86 37.01
C HIS A 163 -26.17 18.08 37.45
N ALA A 164 -25.21 18.56 36.64
CA ALA A 164 -24.38 19.72 37.00
C ALA A 164 -24.93 21.07 36.52
N TYR A 165 -26.08 21.10 35.82
CA TYR A 165 -26.70 22.35 35.37
C TYR A 165 -28.22 22.33 35.62
N SER A 166 -28.58 22.38 36.90
CA SER A 166 -29.89 22.89 37.31
C SER A 166 -29.66 23.95 38.39
N PRO A 167 -29.30 25.19 38.02
CA PRO A 167 -29.47 26.30 38.95
C PRO A 167 -30.97 26.48 39.20
N LYS A 168 -31.39 26.21 40.44
CA LYS A 168 -32.65 26.73 41.00
C LYS A 168 -32.46 28.18 41.37
#